data_AF-A0A0B3SL19-F1
#
_entry.id   AF-A0A0B3SL19-F1
#
_cell.length_a   1.000
_cell.length_b   1.000
_cell.length_c   1.000
_cell.angle_alpha   90.00
_cell.angle_beta   90.00
_cell.angle_gamma   90.00
#
_symmetry.space_group_name_H-M   'P 1'
#
loop_
_entity.id
_entity.type
_entity.pdbx_description
1 polymer ?
#
loop_
_entity_poly.entity_id
_entity_poly.type
_entity_poly.pdbx_seq_one_letter_code
_entity_poly.pdbx_strand_id
1 'polypeptide(L)'
;MLGEVPLGEGENRQVLKLSASAMVRIERAHDAGIQKVLADMQSEENGFSVARFIGLFTEFLNAGKGASEEEALDLIDAVGFAPAVAAFEKACEVAFPQEAPGKPTPQGKRKPARK
;
A
#
# COMPACT_ATOMS: atom_id res chain seq x y z
N MET A 1 -4.04 13.43 5.77
CA MET A 1 -2.96 12.44 6.00
C MET A 1 -3.63 11.08 6.03
N LEU A 2 -3.21 10.13 5.18
CA LEU A 2 -3.96 8.88 4.99
C LEU A 2 -3.41 7.71 5.84
N GLY A 3 -2.10 7.57 6.08
CA GLY A 3 -1.57 6.63 7.09
C GLY A 3 -0.05 6.61 7.17
N GLU A 4 0.52 6.23 8.32
CA GLU A 4 1.97 6.15 8.56
C GLU A 4 2.29 4.98 9.47
N VAL A 5 3.18 4.08 9.04
CA VAL A 5 3.61 2.91 9.80
C VAL A 5 5.14 2.91 9.87
N PRO A 6 5.75 3.02 11.06
CA PRO A 6 7.19 2.86 11.19
C PRO A 6 7.57 1.40 10.95
N LEU A 7 8.71 1.19 10.29
CA LEU A 7 9.29 -0.12 10.03
C LEU A 7 10.80 -0.09 10.32
N GLY A 8 11.31 -1.14 10.95
CA GLY A 8 12.71 -1.26 11.35
C GLY A 8 13.07 -0.46 12.60
N GLU A 9 14.33 -0.61 13.04
CA GLU A 9 14.90 0.04 14.22
C GLU A 9 16.28 0.63 13.90
N GLY A 10 16.72 1.61 14.69
CA GLY A 10 18.06 2.21 14.54
C GLY A 10 18.29 2.86 13.18
N GLU A 11 19.37 2.48 12.50
CA GLU A 11 19.77 2.98 11.18
C GLU A 11 18.83 2.50 10.05
N ASN A 12 18.10 1.40 10.26
CA ASN A 12 17.14 0.85 9.30
C ASN A 12 15.72 1.40 9.51
N ARG A 13 15.56 2.45 10.32
CA ARG A 13 14.24 3.02 10.63
C ARG A 13 13.70 3.76 9.41
N GLN A 14 12.66 3.17 8.84
CA GLN A 14 11.93 3.68 7.69
C GLN A 14 10.46 3.92 8.02
N VAL A 15 9.78 4.64 7.14
CA VAL A 15 8.36 4.94 7.26
C VAL A 15 7.63 4.48 6.01
N LEU A 16 6.72 3.52 6.18
CA LEU A 16 5.76 3.12 5.17
C LEU A 16 4.57 4.06 5.18
N LYS A 17 4.28 4.65 4.03
CA LYS A 17 3.15 5.56 3.86
C LYS A 17 2.62 5.51 2.44
N LEU A 18 1.32 5.30 2.33
CA LEU A 18 0.61 5.51 1.09
C LEU A 18 0.26 6.99 0.94
N SER A 19 1.15 7.74 0.27
CA SER A 19 0.91 9.13 -0.08
C SER A 19 0.04 9.23 -1.34
N ALA A 20 -0.64 10.36 -1.55
CA ALA A 20 -1.37 10.59 -2.81
C ALA A 20 -0.44 10.52 -4.03
N SER A 21 0.82 10.94 -3.87
CA SER A 21 1.85 10.82 -4.91
C SER A 21 2.19 9.36 -5.21
N ALA A 22 2.37 8.55 -4.17
CA ALA A 22 2.61 7.11 -4.32
C ALA A 22 1.40 6.42 -5.00
N MET A 23 0.17 6.75 -4.59
CA MET A 23 -1.05 6.25 -5.25
C MET A 23 -1.07 6.58 -6.74
N VAL A 24 -0.81 7.84 -7.11
CA VAL A 24 -0.79 8.24 -8.53
C VAL A 24 0.31 7.53 -9.32
N ARG A 25 1.49 7.31 -8.72
CA ARG A 25 2.58 6.54 -9.37
C ARG A 25 2.16 5.10 -9.60
N ILE A 26 1.59 4.45 -8.59
CA ILE A 26 1.10 3.06 -8.67
C ILE A 26 -0.01 2.94 -9.72
N GLU A 27 -1.00 3.83 -9.71
CA GLU A 27 -2.09 3.80 -10.68
C GLU A 27 -1.60 3.95 -12.11
N ARG A 28 -0.59 4.81 -12.32
CA ARG A 28 0.06 4.97 -13.64
C ARG A 28 0.89 3.76 -14.05
N ALA A 29 1.62 3.14 -13.12
CA ALA A 29 2.46 1.98 -13.40
C ALA A 29 1.64 0.72 -13.74
N HIS A 30 0.44 0.61 -13.18
CA HIS A 30 -0.43 -0.56 -13.33
C HIS A 30 -1.65 -0.35 -14.24
N ASP A 31 -1.84 0.86 -14.78
CA ASP A 31 -3.01 1.27 -15.58
C ASP A 31 -4.35 0.85 -14.95
N ALA A 32 -4.42 0.99 -13.62
CA ALA A 32 -5.54 0.51 -12.81
C ALA A 32 -5.66 1.36 -11.56
N GLY A 33 -6.88 1.55 -11.07
CA GLY A 33 -7.11 2.21 -9.78
C GLY A 33 -6.47 1.44 -8.62
N ILE A 34 -5.98 2.16 -7.62
CA ILE A 34 -5.23 1.60 -6.49
C ILE A 34 -5.94 0.43 -5.78
N GLN A 35 -7.27 0.48 -5.67
CA GLN A 35 -8.07 -0.60 -5.07
C GLN A 35 -7.94 -1.90 -5.85
N LYS A 36 -7.95 -1.84 -7.19
CA LYS A 36 -7.79 -3.01 -8.05
C LYS A 36 -6.37 -3.56 -7.92
N VAL A 37 -5.36 -2.68 -7.88
CA VAL A 37 -3.95 -3.09 -7.72
C VAL A 37 -3.73 -3.82 -6.40
N LEU A 38 -4.31 -3.33 -5.30
CA LEU A 38 -4.21 -3.98 -3.99
C LEU A 38 -5.02 -5.29 -3.92
N ALA A 39 -6.23 -5.33 -4.49
CA ALA A 39 -7.03 -6.55 -4.54
C ALA A 39 -6.36 -7.66 -5.36
N ASP A 40 -5.71 -7.30 -6.48
CA ASP A 40 -4.97 -8.25 -7.33
C ASP A 40 -3.74 -8.83 -6.62
N MET A 41 -3.20 -8.17 -5.59
CA MET A 41 -2.13 -8.70 -4.74
C MET A 41 -2.61 -9.84 -3.82
N GLN A 42 -3.88 -9.83 -3.44
CA GLN A 42 -4.52 -10.80 -2.54
C GLN A 42 -5.42 -11.81 -3.28
N SER A 43 -5.43 -11.80 -4.61
CA SER A 43 -6.29 -12.67 -5.42
C SER A 43 -6.03 -14.15 -5.14
N GLU A 44 -7.09 -14.88 -4.74
CA GLU A 44 -7.04 -16.35 -4.53
C GLU A 44 -6.69 -17.13 -5.81
N GLU A 45 -6.96 -16.56 -7.00
CA GLU A 45 -6.65 -17.21 -8.29
C GLU A 45 -5.16 -17.20 -8.64
N ASN A 46 -4.43 -16.17 -8.19
CA ASN A 46 -3.02 -15.98 -8.56
C ASN A 46 -2.04 -16.15 -7.39
N GLY A 47 -2.56 -16.26 -6.16
CA GLY A 47 -1.76 -16.34 -4.95
C GLY A 47 -1.00 -15.03 -4.66
N PHE A 48 -0.35 -15.01 -3.49
CA PHE A 48 0.46 -13.86 -3.08
C PHE A 48 1.73 -13.77 -3.95
N SER A 49 1.89 -12.68 -4.69
CA SER A 49 3.07 -12.44 -5.53
C SER A 49 4.10 -11.59 -4.80
N VAL A 50 5.24 -12.20 -4.42
CA VAL A 50 6.36 -11.52 -3.76
C VAL A 50 6.91 -10.36 -4.61
N ALA A 51 7.04 -10.55 -5.92
CA ALA A 51 7.53 -9.50 -6.82
C ALA A 51 6.59 -8.28 -6.86
N ARG A 52 5.26 -8.50 -6.88
CA ARG A 52 4.29 -7.41 -6.81
C ARG A 52 4.31 -6.72 -5.45
N PHE A 53 4.42 -7.50 -4.38
CA PHE A 53 4.57 -6.96 -3.03
C PHE A 53 5.79 -6.04 -2.93
N ILE A 54 6.96 -6.49 -3.38
CA ILE A 54 8.19 -5.68 -3.34
C ILE A 54 7.99 -4.39 -4.13
N GLY A 55 7.46 -4.45 -5.36
CA GLY A 55 7.21 -3.26 -6.17
C GLY A 55 6.29 -2.24 -5.48
N LEU A 56 5.19 -2.69 -4.87
CA LEU A 56 4.28 -1.83 -4.12
C LEU A 56 4.92 -1.31 -2.83
N PHE A 57 5.64 -2.16 -2.12
CA PHE A 57 6.35 -1.81 -0.89
C PHE A 57 7.38 -0.71 -1.14
N THR A 58 8.17 -0.85 -2.20
CA THR A 58 9.15 0.15 -2.66
C THR A 58 8.51 1.52 -2.84
N GLU A 59 7.31 1.59 -3.44
CA GLU A 59 6.59 2.85 -3.65
C GLU A 59 6.12 3.52 -2.35
N PHE A 60 5.88 2.74 -1.29
CA PHE A 60 5.38 3.22 0.00
C PHE A 60 6.50 3.68 0.93
N LEU A 61 7.75 3.28 0.68
CA LEU A 61 8.90 3.64 1.52
C LEU A 61 9.20 5.13 1.52
N ASN A 62 10.01 5.54 2.50
CA ASN A 62 10.43 6.93 2.71
C ASN A 62 9.25 7.91 2.81
N ALA A 63 8.22 7.54 3.58
CA ALA A 63 6.98 8.30 3.74
C ALA A 63 6.22 8.50 2.39
N GLY A 64 6.23 7.48 1.54
CA GLY A 64 5.62 7.48 0.21
C GLY A 64 6.38 8.31 -0.82
N LYS A 65 7.68 8.57 -0.59
CA LYS A 65 8.60 9.11 -1.60
C LYS A 65 9.13 8.02 -2.52
N GLY A 66 9.03 6.76 -2.11
CA GLY A 66 9.61 5.62 -2.79
C GLY A 66 11.04 5.33 -2.31
N ALA A 67 11.54 4.15 -2.64
CA ALA A 67 12.94 3.74 -2.52
C ALA A 67 13.37 3.05 -3.83
N SER A 68 14.62 2.57 -3.91
CA SER A 68 15.00 1.59 -4.92
C SER A 68 14.50 0.19 -4.55
N GLU A 69 14.49 -0.75 -5.51
CA GLU A 69 14.16 -2.16 -5.24
C GLU A 69 15.20 -2.80 -4.30
N GLU A 70 16.48 -2.46 -4.48
CA GLU A 70 17.58 -2.93 -3.64
C GLU A 70 17.43 -2.44 -2.19
N GLU A 71 17.15 -1.15 -1.98
CA GLU A 71 16.89 -0.58 -0.64
C GLU A 71 15.69 -1.23 0.04
N ALA A 72 14.66 -1.58 -0.72
CA ALA A 72 13.47 -2.25 -0.21
C ALA A 72 13.77 -3.70 0.20
N LEU A 73 14.54 -4.43 -0.61
CA LEU A 73 14.99 -5.79 -0.32
C LEU A 73 15.91 -5.82 0.90
N ASP A 74 16.90 -4.93 0.97
CA ASP A 74 17.81 -4.80 2.11
C ASP A 74 17.03 -4.55 3.41
N LEU A 75 16.01 -3.69 3.35
CA LEU A 75 15.14 -3.43 4.49
C LEU A 75 14.33 -4.68 4.88
N ILE A 76 13.75 -5.39 3.91
CA ILE A 76 13.01 -6.64 4.14
C ILE A 76 13.91 -7.70 4.78
N ASP A 77 15.15 -7.84 4.32
CA ASP A 77 16.13 -8.78 4.88
C ASP A 77 16.53 -8.40 6.30
N ALA A 78 16.65 -7.10 6.59
CA ALA A 78 16.98 -6.60 7.92
C ALA A 78 15.85 -6.76 8.95
N VAL A 79 14.59 -6.55 8.54
CA VAL A 79 13.43 -6.58 9.46
C VAL A 79 12.67 -7.91 9.46
N GLY A 80 12.87 -8.72 8.43
CA GLY A 80 12.13 -9.94 8.16
C GLY A 80 10.90 -9.72 7.26
N PHE A 81 10.64 -10.70 6.40
CA PHE A 81 9.56 -10.66 5.43
C PHE A 81 8.16 -10.53 6.06
N ALA A 82 7.84 -11.35 7.07
CA ALA A 82 6.52 -11.31 7.72
C ALA A 82 6.24 -9.96 8.42
N PRO A 83 7.19 -9.37 9.19
CA PRO A 83 7.06 -8.00 9.69
C PRO A 83 6.86 -6.94 8.59
N ALA A 84 7.57 -7.05 7.46
CA ALA A 84 7.43 -6.11 6.35
C ALA A 84 6.03 -6.18 5.70
N VAL A 85 5.50 -7.39 5.49
CA VAL A 85 4.13 -7.61 5.00
C VAL A 85 3.11 -7.03 5.97
N ALA A 86 3.23 -7.33 7.27
CA ALA A 86 2.31 -6.81 8.28
C ALA A 86 2.31 -5.26 8.34
N ALA A 87 3.48 -4.63 8.21
CA ALA A 87 3.59 -3.17 8.17
C ALA A 87 2.97 -2.57 6.91
N PHE A 88 3.12 -3.25 5.75
CA PHE A 88 2.49 -2.85 4.50
C PHE A 88 0.96 -2.95 4.57
N GLU A 89 0.43 -4.08 5.06
CA GLU A 89 -1.01 -4.28 5.27
C GLU A 89 -1.56 -3.19 6.19
N LYS A 90 -0.82 -2.88 7.27
CA LYS A 90 -1.22 -1.81 8.18
C LYS A 90 -1.22 -0.44 7.50
N ALA A 91 -0.24 -0.13 6.66
CA ALA A 91 -0.21 1.13 5.91
C ALA A 91 -1.41 1.24 4.96
N CYS A 92 -1.82 0.14 4.32
CA CYS A 92 -3.01 0.07 3.48
C CYS A 92 -4.30 0.27 4.28
N GLU A 93 -4.47 -0.42 5.41
CA GLU A 93 -5.65 -0.27 6.29
C GLU A 93 -5.83 1.17 6.77
N VAL A 94 -4.73 1.82 7.19
CA VAL A 94 -4.80 3.20 7.68
C VAL A 94 -5.17 4.14 6.53
N ALA A 95 -4.60 3.93 5.34
CA ALA A 95 -4.89 4.74 4.15
C ALA A 95 -6.31 4.54 3.59
N PHE A 96 -6.87 3.33 3.72
CA PHE A 96 -8.20 2.95 3.25
C PHE A 96 -9.07 2.35 4.38
N PRO A 97 -9.46 3.16 5.38
CA PRO A 97 -10.16 2.65 6.57
C PRO A 97 -11.59 2.16 6.27
N GLN A 98 -12.11 2.42 5.06
CA GLN A 98 -13.43 2.01 4.58
C GLN A 98 -13.48 0.52 4.19
N GLU A 99 -12.32 -0.12 3.98
CA GLU A 99 -12.19 -1.50 3.49
C GLU A 99 -11.69 -2.48 4.57
N ALA A 100 -11.46 -2.00 5.81
CA ALA A 100 -11.32 -2.88 6.95
C ALA A 100 -12.59 -3.74 7.08
N PRO A 101 -12.48 -5.08 7.22
CA PRO A 101 -13.64 -5.96 7.25
C PRO A 101 -14.56 -5.56 8.41
N GLY A 102 -15.68 -4.89 8.10
CA GLY A 102 -16.71 -4.56 9.09
C GLY A 102 -17.40 -3.19 9.03
N LYS A 103 -17.17 -2.30 8.05
CA LYS A 103 -18.01 -1.09 7.94
C LYS A 103 -18.62 -0.91 6.54
N PRO A 104 -19.96 -0.90 6.41
CA PRO A 104 -20.61 -0.61 5.15
C PRO A 104 -20.33 0.85 4.77
N THR A 105 -19.68 1.07 3.64
CA THR A 105 -19.55 2.40 3.05
C THR A 105 -20.94 2.98 2.77
N PRO A 106 -21.27 4.20 3.26
CA PRO A 106 -22.44 4.89 2.78
C PRO A 106 -22.16 5.29 1.33
N GLN A 107 -22.73 4.56 0.38
CA GLN A 107 -22.79 4.97 -1.03
C GLN A 107 -23.31 6.41 -1.08
N GLY A 108 -22.41 7.34 -1.35
CA GLY A 108 -22.73 8.74 -1.57
C GLY A 108 -23.76 8.80 -2.68
N LYS A 109 -24.99 9.15 -2.32
CA LYS A 109 -26.08 9.43 -3.24
C LYS A 109 -25.60 10.46 -4.27
N ARG A 110 -25.18 10.00 -5.44
CA ARG A 110 -25.07 10.85 -6.63
C ARG A 110 -26.49 11.34 -6.93
N LYS A 111 -26.77 12.60 -6.56
CA LYS A 111 -28.00 13.29 -6.99
C LYS A 111 -28.00 13.29 -8.53
N PRO A 112 -29.07 12.82 -9.20
CA PRO A 112 -29.16 12.97 -10.64
C PRO A 112 -29.22 14.46 -10.99
N ALA A 113 -28.40 14.87 -11.96
CA ALA A 113 -28.42 16.21 -12.51
C ALA A 113 -29.82 16.51 -13.08
N ARG A 114 -30.37 17.65 -12.67
CA ARG A 114 -31.69 18.15 -13.07
C ARG A 114 -31.67 18.48 -14.58
N LYS A 115 -32.71 18.06 -15.29
CA LYS A 115 -33.04 18.50 -16.66
C LYS A 115 -33.36 19.99 -16.68
#